data_AF-A0A3D0SRP3-F1
#
_entry.id   AF-A0A3D0SRP3-F1
#
_cell.length_a   1.000
_cell.length_b   1.000
_cell.length_c   1.000
_cell.angle_alpha   90.00
_cell.angle_beta   90.00
_cell.angle_gamma   90.00
#
_symmetry.space_group_name_H-M   'P 1'
#
loop_
_entity.id
_entity.type
_entity.pdbx_description
1 polymer ?
#
loop_
_entity_poly.entity_id
_entity_poly.type
_entity_poly.pdbx_seq_one_letter_code
_entity_poly.pdbx_strand_id
1 'polypeptide(L)'
;MTINFSGPEINSQGIDGPYVIEVSLRDPNTHEELDRVALSQSTAAYSHMDFDPLGGPSLIKLTGHSTDQGIDNNGNGLYDLLKVSVEVNLTNTGSYVWSARLADIQGTEIGFDSRNGFLNAGTRTIDFYFNGRSIGQNGIAGPYYVKGLLMSGPAGANLVSSEVTRTQAYNAEAFEGFVVPQKGDIDGDGDVDLDDMNAVLAARNTPASGPNDPRDLDGDGMITALDARQLRLLCSRPNCATQ
;
A
#
# COMPACT_ATOMS: atom_id res chain seq x y z
N MET A 1 -25.97 1.05 12.78
CA MET A 1 -24.87 1.82 12.17
C MET A 1 -25.20 1.99 10.71
N THR A 2 -25.03 3.19 10.16
CA THR A 2 -25.25 3.45 8.73
C THR A 2 -23.90 3.84 8.13
N ILE A 3 -23.50 3.18 7.04
CA ILE A 3 -22.28 3.48 6.29
C ILE A 3 -22.73 4.13 4.99
N ASN A 4 -22.28 5.37 4.75
CA ASN A 4 -22.62 6.12 3.53
C ASN A 4 -21.44 6.07 2.56
N PHE A 5 -21.74 5.83 1.30
CA PHE A 5 -20.77 5.85 0.20
C PHE A 5 -21.03 7.06 -0.69
N SER A 6 -20.00 7.55 -1.40
CA SER A 6 -20.15 8.68 -2.31
C SER A 6 -20.84 8.22 -3.60
N GLY A 7 -22.09 8.65 -3.79
CA GLY A 7 -22.82 8.44 -5.05
C GLY A 7 -22.07 8.99 -6.27
N PRO A 8 -21.55 10.24 -6.22
CA PRO A 8 -20.73 10.78 -7.31
C PRO A 8 -19.49 9.99 -7.67
N GLU A 9 -18.84 9.37 -6.67
CA GLU A 9 -17.72 8.48 -6.95
C GLU A 9 -18.20 7.22 -7.67
N ILE A 10 -19.27 6.59 -7.17
CA ILE A 10 -19.88 5.40 -7.79
C ILE A 10 -20.28 5.70 -9.25
N ASN A 11 -20.93 6.83 -9.51
CA ASN A 11 -21.29 7.27 -10.85
C ASN A 11 -20.06 7.39 -11.76
N SER A 12 -19.00 8.03 -11.27
CA SER A 12 -17.79 8.28 -12.06
C SER A 12 -16.99 7.03 -12.43
N GLN A 13 -17.08 5.97 -11.62
CA GLN A 13 -16.39 4.71 -11.89
C GLN A 13 -17.05 3.91 -13.02
N GLY A 14 -18.33 4.16 -13.33
CA GLY A 14 -19.04 3.46 -14.39
C GLY A 14 -19.34 1.98 -14.07
N ILE A 15 -19.26 1.58 -12.79
CA ILE A 15 -19.43 0.21 -12.34
C ILE A 15 -20.80 0.07 -11.72
N ASP A 16 -21.66 -0.76 -12.30
CA ASP A 16 -22.95 -1.10 -11.72
C ASP A 16 -22.79 -2.11 -10.57
N GLY A 17 -23.67 -2.02 -9.58
CA GLY A 17 -23.79 -2.99 -8.51
C GLY A 17 -24.41 -4.33 -8.98
N PRO A 18 -24.62 -5.28 -8.08
CA PRO A 18 -24.58 -5.12 -6.63
C PRO A 18 -23.16 -5.01 -6.07
N TYR A 19 -22.95 -4.07 -5.16
CA TYR A 19 -21.65 -3.83 -4.52
C TYR A 19 -21.47 -4.75 -3.31
N VAL A 20 -20.24 -5.20 -3.10
CA VAL A 20 -19.83 -5.89 -1.87
C VAL A 20 -19.24 -4.86 -0.92
N ILE A 21 -19.64 -4.93 0.35
CA ILE A 21 -19.08 -4.10 1.42
C ILE A 21 -18.08 -4.94 2.18
N GLU A 22 -16.90 -4.37 2.41
CA GLU A 22 -15.87 -4.99 3.22
C GLU A 22 -15.57 -4.11 4.44
N VAL A 23 -15.32 -4.76 5.57
CA VAL A 23 -14.97 -4.11 6.83
C VAL A 23 -13.64 -4.67 7.30
N SER A 24 -12.66 -3.78 7.49
CA SER A 24 -11.36 -4.13 8.07
C SER A 24 -11.32 -3.72 9.54
N LEU A 25 -10.88 -4.63 10.41
CA LEU A 25 -10.46 -4.33 11.77
C LEU A 25 -8.96 -4.00 11.77
N ARG A 26 -8.59 -2.87 12.36
CA ARG A 26 -7.20 -2.40 12.40
C ARG A 26 -6.76 -2.08 13.82
N ASP A 27 -5.48 -2.30 14.09
CA ASP A 27 -4.87 -1.84 15.35
C ASP A 27 -4.97 -0.30 15.42
N PRO A 28 -5.46 0.27 16.53
CA PRO A 28 -5.70 1.70 16.62
C PRO A 28 -4.41 2.55 16.66
N ASN A 29 -3.26 1.95 17.00
CA ASN A 29 -1.97 2.63 17.13
C ASN A 29 -1.10 2.43 15.89
N THR A 30 -1.01 1.20 15.39
CA THR A 30 -0.14 0.86 14.24
C THR A 30 -0.86 0.94 12.91
N HIS A 31 -2.20 0.91 12.91
CA HIS A 31 -3.06 0.80 11.72
C HIS A 31 -2.87 -0.46 10.88
N GLU A 32 -2.14 -1.44 11.41
CA GLU A 32 -2.04 -2.78 10.86
C GLU A 32 -3.42 -3.44 10.78
N GLU A 33 -3.69 -4.14 9.68
CA GLU A 33 -4.95 -4.85 9.50
C GLU A 33 -4.92 -6.20 10.22
N LEU A 34 -5.81 -6.33 11.22
CA LEU A 34 -5.91 -7.51 12.07
C LEU A 34 -6.91 -8.53 11.51
N ASP A 35 -7.96 -8.04 10.85
CA ASP A 35 -8.99 -8.87 10.24
C ASP A 35 -9.69 -8.09 9.12
N ARG A 36 -10.26 -8.82 8.16
CA ARG A 36 -11.00 -8.28 7.03
C ARG A 36 -12.15 -9.21 6.70
N VAL A 37 -13.37 -8.66 6.75
CA VAL A 37 -14.58 -9.42 6.45
C VAL A 37 -15.41 -8.73 5.38
N ALA A 38 -15.71 -9.48 4.31
CA ALA A 38 -16.75 -9.09 3.38
C ALA A 38 -18.12 -9.40 4.00
N LEU A 39 -19.02 -8.41 3.98
CA LEU A 39 -20.39 -8.62 4.43
C LEU A 39 -21.07 -9.64 3.52
N SER A 40 -21.81 -10.58 4.12
CA SER A 40 -22.46 -11.68 3.41
C SER A 40 -23.58 -11.24 2.46
N GLN A 41 -24.08 -10.01 2.63
CA GLN A 41 -25.07 -9.41 1.74
C GLN A 41 -24.40 -8.35 0.87
N SER A 42 -24.62 -8.45 -0.44
CA SER A 42 -24.35 -7.35 -1.36
C SER A 42 -25.45 -6.30 -1.27
N THR A 43 -25.20 -5.11 -1.82
CA THR A 43 -26.27 -4.13 -2.03
C THR A 43 -27.32 -4.68 -3.01
N ALA A 44 -28.42 -3.96 -3.19
CA ALA A 44 -29.25 -4.14 -4.38
C ALA A 44 -28.42 -3.85 -5.65
N ALA A 45 -28.90 -4.35 -6.80
CA ALA A 45 -28.33 -3.98 -8.10
C ALA A 45 -28.72 -2.53 -8.40
N TYR A 46 -27.75 -1.62 -8.25
CA TYR A 46 -27.89 -0.21 -8.61
C TYR A 46 -27.08 0.03 -9.88
N SER A 47 -27.64 0.77 -10.84
CA SER A 47 -26.80 1.31 -11.91
C SER A 47 -25.95 2.46 -11.34
N HIS A 48 -24.72 2.61 -11.80
CA HIS A 48 -23.91 3.79 -11.48
C HIS A 48 -24.62 5.09 -11.90
N MET A 49 -25.48 5.04 -12.91
CA MET A 49 -26.32 6.15 -13.37
C MET A 49 -27.45 6.51 -12.41
N ASP A 50 -27.74 5.67 -11.41
CA ASP A 50 -28.71 5.99 -10.35
C ASP A 50 -28.16 7.01 -9.34
N PHE A 51 -26.85 7.28 -9.38
CA PHE A 51 -26.17 8.22 -8.50
C PHE A 51 -25.85 9.53 -9.21
N ASP A 52 -25.90 10.64 -8.47
CA ASP A 52 -25.56 11.97 -9.00
C ASP A 52 -24.13 11.98 -9.59
N PRO A 53 -23.86 12.72 -10.67
CA PRO A 53 -22.51 12.82 -11.25
C PRO A 53 -21.57 13.69 -10.39
N LEU A 54 -20.25 13.57 -10.66
CA LEU A 54 -19.24 14.47 -10.08
C LEU A 54 -19.58 15.94 -10.39
N GLY A 55 -19.46 16.80 -9.37
CA GLY A 55 -19.70 18.25 -9.49
C GLY A 55 -20.87 18.81 -8.69
N GLY A 56 -21.60 17.97 -7.94
CA GLY A 56 -22.57 18.42 -6.94
C GLY A 56 -21.95 19.32 -5.85
N PRO A 57 -22.77 19.97 -5.01
CA PRO A 57 -22.30 20.83 -3.93
C PRO A 57 -21.60 20.01 -2.84
N SER A 58 -20.30 19.77 -3.01
CA SER A 58 -19.44 19.16 -2.00
C SER A 58 -18.83 20.23 -1.09
N LEU A 59 -18.92 20.02 0.22
CA LEU A 59 -18.34 20.91 1.24
C LEU A 59 -16.82 20.74 1.41
N ILE A 60 -16.28 19.64 0.86
CA ILE A 60 -14.85 19.31 0.81
C ILE A 60 -14.53 18.95 -0.64
N LYS A 61 -13.50 19.57 -1.22
CA LYS A 61 -13.06 19.28 -2.58
C LYS A 61 -11.55 19.09 -2.63
N LEU A 62 -11.07 18.08 -3.35
CA LEU A 62 -9.66 18.01 -3.72
C LEU A 62 -9.37 19.08 -4.77
N THR A 63 -8.22 19.74 -4.63
CA THR A 63 -7.76 20.73 -5.62
C THR A 63 -6.93 20.08 -6.73
N GLY A 64 -6.42 18.87 -6.49
CA GLY A 64 -5.45 18.19 -7.34
C GLY A 64 -3.99 18.59 -7.06
N HIS A 65 -3.74 19.55 -6.17
CA HIS A 65 -2.39 19.92 -5.75
C HIS A 65 -1.92 19.05 -4.58
N SER A 66 -0.70 18.54 -4.68
CA SER A 66 -0.05 17.75 -3.63
C SER A 66 1.47 17.88 -3.68
N THR A 67 2.11 17.61 -2.56
CA THR A 67 3.57 17.49 -2.43
C THR A 67 3.92 16.28 -1.57
N ASP A 68 5.10 15.71 -1.75
CA ASP A 68 5.57 14.59 -0.95
C ASP A 68 7.08 14.68 -0.67
N GLN A 69 7.51 14.11 0.45
CA GLN A 69 8.92 14.06 0.85
C GLN A 69 9.22 12.86 1.75
N GLY A 70 10.40 12.26 1.58
CA GLY A 70 10.98 11.36 2.57
C GLY A 70 11.50 12.13 3.78
N ILE A 71 11.30 11.59 4.98
CA ILE A 71 11.76 12.17 6.24
C ILE A 71 12.68 11.16 6.93
N ASP A 72 13.93 11.56 7.11
CA ASP A 72 14.92 10.90 7.97
C ASP A 72 14.94 11.60 9.34
N ASN A 73 14.28 10.99 10.32
CA ASN A 73 14.18 11.47 11.69
C ASN A 73 15.43 11.14 12.52
N ASN A 74 16.16 10.09 12.15
CA ASN A 74 17.25 9.56 12.95
C ASN A 74 18.65 9.96 12.42
N GLY A 75 18.71 10.55 11.22
CA GLY A 75 19.90 11.11 10.58
C GLY A 75 20.85 10.08 9.97
N ASN A 76 20.38 8.85 9.70
CA ASN A 76 21.22 7.78 9.16
C ASN A 76 21.26 7.73 7.63
N GLY A 77 20.55 8.63 6.94
CA GLY A 77 20.48 8.71 5.48
C GLY A 77 19.38 7.84 4.85
N LEU A 78 18.53 7.18 5.66
CA LEU A 78 17.35 6.45 5.22
C LEU A 78 16.07 7.17 5.68
N TYR A 79 15.01 7.07 4.91
CA TYR A 79 13.73 7.68 5.27
C TYR A 79 12.96 6.79 6.25
N ASP A 80 12.72 7.32 7.47
CA ASP A 80 11.83 6.73 8.47
C ASP A 80 10.35 6.89 8.11
N LEU A 81 9.98 7.95 7.37
CA LEU A 81 8.61 8.25 6.98
C LEU A 81 8.53 8.79 5.55
N LEU A 82 7.42 8.51 4.88
CA LEU A 82 6.98 9.24 3.69
C LEU A 82 5.84 10.19 4.08
N LYS A 83 6.11 11.50 4.02
CA LYS A 83 5.07 12.52 4.22
C LYS A 83 4.44 12.88 2.88
N VAL A 84 3.11 12.81 2.79
CA VAL A 84 2.34 13.28 1.64
C VAL A 84 1.36 14.35 2.09
N SER A 85 1.41 15.52 1.45
CA SER A 85 0.57 16.67 1.72
C SER A 85 -0.39 16.89 0.56
N VAL A 86 -1.69 16.91 0.84
CA VAL A 86 -2.75 17.04 -0.15
C VAL A 86 -3.54 18.32 0.11
N GLU A 87 -3.79 19.12 -0.93
CA GLU A 87 -4.55 20.35 -0.81
C GLU A 87 -6.05 20.14 -1.05
N VAL A 88 -6.84 20.58 -0.08
CA VAL A 88 -8.30 20.53 -0.07
C VAL A 88 -8.90 21.94 0.04
N ASN A 89 -10.05 22.14 -0.58
CA ASN A 89 -10.87 23.33 -0.38
C ASN A 89 -12.05 22.98 0.55
N LEU A 90 -12.14 23.71 1.67
CA LEU A 90 -13.14 23.48 2.71
C LEU A 90 -14.14 24.63 2.74
N THR A 91 -15.44 24.32 2.74
CA THR A 91 -16.49 25.34 2.82
C THR A 91 -16.69 25.86 4.25
N ASN A 92 -16.55 24.98 5.24
CA ASN A 92 -16.82 25.29 6.64
C ASN A 92 -15.54 25.19 7.49
N THR A 93 -15.47 26.00 8.53
CA THR A 93 -14.48 25.83 9.59
C THR A 93 -14.98 24.77 10.57
N GLY A 94 -14.10 23.87 11.03
CA GLY A 94 -14.40 22.96 12.12
C GLY A 94 -13.43 21.80 12.24
N SER A 95 -13.83 20.78 12.99
CA SER A 95 -13.05 19.56 13.17
C SER A 95 -13.32 18.59 12.03
N TYR A 96 -12.23 18.14 11.40
CA TYR A 96 -12.24 17.13 10.35
C TYR A 96 -11.49 15.89 10.80
N VAL A 97 -11.89 14.75 10.26
CA VAL A 97 -11.16 13.48 10.32
C VAL A 97 -10.91 13.03 8.91
N TRP A 98 -9.69 12.62 8.59
CA TRP A 98 -9.31 12.11 7.29
C TRP A 98 -8.40 10.90 7.40
N SER A 99 -8.52 9.98 6.46
CA SER A 99 -7.65 8.82 6.36
C SER A 99 -7.42 8.45 4.90
N ALA A 100 -6.27 7.84 4.61
CA ALA A 100 -5.96 7.30 3.30
C ALA A 100 -4.96 6.16 3.43
N ARG A 101 -4.88 5.33 2.39
CA ARG A 101 -3.86 4.29 2.26
C ARG A 101 -2.80 4.68 1.24
N LEU A 102 -1.61 4.14 1.43
CA LEU A 102 -0.54 4.13 0.45
C LEU A 102 -0.52 2.76 -0.22
N ALA A 103 -0.46 2.75 -1.54
CA ALA A 103 -0.34 1.54 -2.34
C ALA A 103 0.88 1.62 -3.27
N ASP A 104 1.46 0.46 -3.56
CA ASP A 104 2.47 0.34 -4.60
C ASP A 104 1.86 0.28 -6.01
N ILE A 105 2.71 0.07 -7.02
CA ILE A 105 2.29 -0.02 -8.43
C ILE A 105 1.41 -1.23 -8.73
N GLN A 106 1.48 -2.29 -7.92
CA GLN A 106 0.66 -3.50 -8.06
C GLN A 106 -0.70 -3.33 -7.39
N GLY A 107 -0.90 -2.24 -6.64
CA GLY A 107 -2.10 -1.98 -5.87
C GLY A 107 -2.07 -2.60 -4.47
N THR A 108 -0.94 -3.18 -4.06
CA THR A 108 -0.74 -3.70 -2.71
C THR A 108 -0.72 -2.53 -1.74
N GLU A 109 -1.53 -2.62 -0.68
CA GLU A 109 -1.51 -1.64 0.39
C GLU A 109 -0.25 -1.82 1.25
N ILE A 110 0.56 -0.77 1.34
CA ILE A 110 1.83 -0.76 2.08
C ILE A 110 1.77 0.11 3.34
N GLY A 111 0.71 0.90 3.50
CA GLY A 111 0.51 1.72 4.69
C GLY A 111 -0.86 2.39 4.75
N PHE A 112 -1.24 2.81 5.94
CA PHE A 112 -2.48 3.54 6.22
C PHE A 112 -2.19 4.62 7.25
N ASP A 113 -2.77 5.82 7.07
CA ASP A 113 -2.71 6.89 8.07
C ASP A 113 -4.11 7.48 8.28
N SER A 114 -4.43 7.80 9.53
CA SER A 114 -5.68 8.40 9.95
C SER A 114 -5.43 9.53 10.92
N ARG A 115 -5.96 10.71 10.61
CA ARG A 115 -5.72 11.93 11.35
C ARG A 115 -7.00 12.69 11.58
N ASN A 116 -6.94 13.58 12.55
CA ASN A 116 -7.97 14.56 12.81
C ASN A 116 -7.33 15.91 13.09
N GLY A 117 -8.10 16.97 12.87
CA GLY A 117 -7.63 18.32 13.11
C GLY A 117 -8.71 19.36 12.92
N PHE A 118 -8.52 20.50 13.56
CA PHE A 118 -9.35 21.68 13.34
C PHE A 118 -8.82 22.45 12.12
N LEU A 119 -9.64 22.58 11.09
CA LEU A 119 -9.30 23.25 9.85
C LEU A 119 -10.26 24.42 9.61
N ASN A 120 -9.70 25.57 9.26
CA ASN A 120 -10.48 26.74 8.86
C ASN A 120 -10.96 26.58 7.40
N ALA A 121 -12.12 27.16 7.09
CA ALA A 121 -12.62 27.27 5.72
C ALA A 121 -11.58 27.90 4.77
N GLY A 122 -11.70 27.58 3.48
CA GLY A 122 -10.77 27.94 2.42
C GLY A 122 -9.83 26.79 2.05
N THR A 123 -8.78 27.13 1.30
CA THR A 123 -7.75 26.16 0.87
C THR A 123 -6.84 25.79 2.04
N ARG A 124 -6.72 24.49 2.31
CA ARG A 124 -5.92 23.91 3.38
C ARG A 124 -5.15 22.71 2.88
N THR A 125 -4.08 22.39 3.59
CA THR A 125 -3.31 21.18 3.37
C THR A 125 -3.61 20.20 4.49
N ILE A 126 -3.90 18.96 4.11
CA ILE A 126 -3.94 17.82 5.02
C ILE A 126 -2.72 16.95 4.75
N ASP A 127 -2.15 16.40 5.82
CA ASP A 127 -0.94 15.58 5.75
C ASP A 127 -1.27 14.11 6.02
N PHE A 128 -0.51 13.23 5.40
CA PHE A 128 -0.39 11.80 5.67
C PHE A 128 1.07 11.45 5.93
N TYR A 129 1.31 10.52 6.85
CA TYR A 129 2.64 10.02 7.20
C TYR A 129 2.61 8.50 7.14
N PHE A 130 3.28 7.93 6.16
CA PHE A 130 3.39 6.49 5.98
C PHE A 130 4.73 5.99 6.52
N ASN A 131 4.71 4.82 7.16
CA ASN A 131 5.88 4.23 7.79
C ASN A 131 6.92 3.80 6.74
N GLY A 132 8.12 4.40 6.79
CA GLY A 132 9.22 4.09 5.88
C GLY A 132 9.64 2.63 5.96
N ARG A 133 9.61 2.01 7.16
CA ARG A 133 9.93 0.58 7.32
C ARG A 133 9.04 -0.32 6.48
N SER A 134 7.73 -0.05 6.46
CA SER A 134 6.78 -0.83 5.65
C SER A 134 7.03 -0.66 4.16
N ILE A 135 7.43 0.55 3.74
CA ILE A 135 7.78 0.85 2.34
C ILE A 135 9.07 0.12 1.93
N GLY A 136 10.12 0.18 2.76
CA GLY A 136 11.38 -0.52 2.49
C GLY A 136 11.21 -2.04 2.48
N GLN A 137 10.49 -2.60 3.45
CA GLN A 137 10.18 -4.04 3.50
C GLN A 137 9.35 -4.52 2.30
N ASN A 138 8.49 -3.66 1.72
CA ASN A 138 7.78 -3.99 0.48
C ASN A 138 8.73 -4.16 -0.71
N GLY A 139 9.94 -3.58 -0.67
CA GLY A 139 11.00 -3.76 -1.67
C GLY A 139 10.71 -3.19 -3.07
N ILE A 140 9.48 -2.73 -3.34
CA ILE A 140 9.06 -2.20 -4.64
C ILE A 140 9.27 -0.69 -4.66
N ALA A 141 10.06 -0.22 -5.64
CA ALA A 141 10.27 1.19 -5.87
C ALA A 141 8.97 1.91 -6.25
N GLY A 142 8.84 3.14 -5.77
CA GLY A 142 7.77 4.05 -6.16
C GLY A 142 7.94 4.51 -7.62
N PRO A 143 7.05 5.38 -8.11
CA PRO A 143 6.15 6.20 -7.32
C PRO A 143 4.99 5.43 -6.68
N TYR A 144 4.63 5.84 -5.48
CA TYR A 144 3.54 5.26 -4.70
C TYR A 144 2.24 6.04 -4.93
N TYR A 145 1.12 5.40 -4.59
CA TYR A 145 -0.23 5.92 -4.87
C TYR A 145 -0.98 6.12 -3.56
N VAL A 146 -1.39 7.34 -3.27
CA VAL A 146 -2.31 7.61 -2.16
C VAL A 146 -3.73 7.40 -2.67
N LYS A 147 -4.44 6.47 -2.03
CA LYS A 147 -5.74 5.99 -2.46
C LYS A 147 -6.73 5.95 -1.31
N GLY A 148 -8.02 5.87 -1.64
CA GLY A 148 -9.10 5.66 -0.68
C GLY A 148 -9.19 6.76 0.38
N LEU A 149 -9.08 8.02 -0.03
CA LEU A 149 -9.30 9.15 0.88
C LEU A 149 -10.74 9.11 1.39
N LEU A 150 -10.88 9.01 2.71
CA LEU A 150 -12.11 9.28 3.43
C LEU A 150 -11.89 10.53 4.27
N MET A 151 -12.70 11.56 4.08
CA MET A 151 -12.66 12.76 4.91
C MET A 151 -14.08 13.14 5.34
N SER A 152 -14.25 13.45 6.62
CA SER A 152 -15.53 13.87 7.19
C SER A 152 -15.33 15.10 8.09
N GLY A 153 -16.38 15.91 8.24
CA GLY A 153 -16.31 17.16 8.98
C GLY A 153 -17.68 17.72 9.37
N PRO A 154 -17.73 19.01 9.80
CA PRO A 154 -18.95 19.64 10.30
C PRO A 154 -20.04 19.75 9.23
N ALA A 155 -21.29 19.86 9.67
CA ALA A 155 -22.48 20.00 8.82
C ALA A 155 -22.65 18.85 7.79
N GLY A 156 -22.19 17.65 8.13
CA GLY A 156 -22.29 16.48 7.25
C GLY A 156 -21.32 16.50 6.07
N ALA A 157 -20.31 17.37 6.10
CA ALA A 157 -19.28 17.40 5.08
C ALA A 157 -18.58 16.04 4.98
N ASN A 158 -18.57 15.47 3.78
CA ASN A 158 -17.90 14.21 3.48
C ASN A 158 -17.20 14.29 2.12
N LEU A 159 -16.10 13.58 1.98
CA LEU A 159 -15.39 13.33 0.74
C LEU A 159 -14.92 11.89 0.74
N VAL A 160 -15.17 11.19 -0.37
CA VAL A 160 -14.60 9.89 -0.68
C VAL A 160 -13.92 10.02 -2.02
N SER A 161 -12.65 9.64 -2.11
CA SER A 161 -11.88 9.63 -3.36
C SER A 161 -11.09 8.34 -3.48
N SER A 162 -11.33 7.56 -4.53
CA SER A 162 -10.61 6.31 -4.77
C SER A 162 -9.12 6.55 -5.07
N GLU A 163 -8.84 7.55 -5.89
CA GLU A 163 -7.51 8.02 -6.25
C GLU A 163 -7.32 9.44 -5.71
N VAL A 164 -6.18 9.71 -5.08
CA VAL A 164 -5.92 11.01 -4.42
C VAL A 164 -4.75 11.70 -5.09
N THR A 165 -3.59 11.06 -5.07
CA THR A 165 -2.39 11.55 -5.73
C THR A 165 -1.38 10.43 -5.92
N ARG A 166 -0.35 10.71 -6.71
CA ARG A 166 0.82 9.88 -6.92
C ARG A 166 2.03 10.65 -6.44
N THR A 167 2.91 10.00 -5.70
CA THR A 167 4.16 10.62 -5.23
C THR A 167 5.15 10.80 -6.38
N GLN A 168 6.27 11.49 -6.14
CA GLN A 168 7.44 11.31 -7.00
C GLN A 168 7.98 9.88 -6.92
N ALA A 169 8.91 9.54 -7.82
CA ALA A 169 9.59 8.25 -7.76
C ALA A 169 10.54 8.20 -6.56
N TYR A 170 10.50 7.10 -5.81
CA TYR A 170 11.44 6.80 -4.73
C TYR A 170 12.01 5.40 -4.93
N ASN A 171 13.30 5.22 -4.68
CA ASN A 171 13.86 3.89 -4.58
C ASN A 171 13.43 3.27 -3.24
N ALA A 172 13.06 1.99 -3.24
CA ALA A 172 12.70 1.29 -1.99
C ALA A 172 13.88 1.24 -1.00
N GLU A 173 15.11 1.12 -1.49
CA GLU A 173 16.35 1.15 -0.68
C GLU A 173 16.61 2.47 0.04
N ALA A 174 15.91 3.55 -0.33
CA ALA A 174 16.02 4.82 0.37
C ALA A 174 15.22 4.85 1.67
N PHE A 175 14.42 3.82 1.95
CA PHE A 175 13.61 3.70 3.16
C PHE A 175 14.20 2.71 4.15
N GLU A 176 13.90 2.94 5.42
CA GLU A 176 14.18 2.00 6.49
C GLU A 176 13.62 0.59 6.19
N GLY A 177 14.26 -0.44 6.73
CA GLY A 177 13.77 -1.82 6.61
C GLY A 177 13.85 -2.42 5.21
N PHE A 178 14.40 -1.73 4.22
CA PHE A 178 14.72 -2.35 2.94
C PHE A 178 15.77 -3.45 3.13
N VAL A 179 15.43 -4.65 2.69
CA VAL A 179 16.35 -5.78 2.60
C VAL A 179 16.65 -5.97 1.12
N VAL A 180 17.93 -5.92 0.76
CA VAL A 180 18.34 -6.23 -0.62
C VAL A 180 17.91 -7.67 -0.88
N PRO A 181 17.11 -7.97 -1.92
CA PRO A 181 16.83 -9.35 -2.29
C PRO A 181 18.15 -10.05 -2.59
N GLN A 182 18.63 -10.86 -1.64
CA GLN A 182 19.89 -11.56 -1.80
C GLN A 182 19.65 -12.70 -2.78
N LYS A 183 20.37 -12.71 -3.90
CA LYS A 183 20.27 -13.83 -4.85
C LYS A 183 20.63 -15.11 -4.09
N GLY A 184 19.70 -16.05 -4.01
CA GLY A 184 19.85 -17.28 -3.24
C GLY A 184 19.15 -17.29 -1.88
N ASP A 185 18.66 -16.16 -1.39
CA ASP A 185 17.81 -16.10 -0.19
C ASP A 185 16.37 -16.41 -0.64
N ILE A 186 15.97 -17.67 -0.46
CA ILE A 186 14.75 -18.28 -0.99
C ILE A 186 13.66 -18.29 0.07
N ASP A 187 14.01 -18.40 1.35
CA ASP A 187 13.04 -18.30 2.44
C ASP A 187 12.83 -16.88 2.99
N GLY A 188 13.67 -15.93 2.56
CA GLY A 188 13.52 -14.50 2.81
C GLY A 188 14.00 -14.07 4.19
N ASP A 189 14.85 -14.86 4.85
CA ASP A 189 15.34 -14.59 6.19
C ASP A 189 16.56 -13.64 6.24
N GLY A 190 17.07 -13.25 5.07
CA GLY A 190 18.16 -12.31 4.91
C GLY A 190 19.55 -12.95 4.90
N ASP A 191 19.66 -14.28 4.86
CA ASP A 191 20.91 -14.96 4.57
C ASP A 191 20.76 -16.05 3.48
N VAL A 192 21.79 -16.87 3.29
CA VAL A 192 21.78 -17.94 2.27
C VAL A 192 22.42 -19.14 2.92
N ASP A 193 21.62 -20.13 3.28
CA ASP A 193 22.08 -21.26 4.06
C ASP A 193 21.45 -22.60 3.64
N LEU A 194 21.31 -23.51 4.60
CA LEU A 194 20.77 -24.84 4.34
C LEU A 194 19.25 -24.82 4.18
N ASP A 195 18.54 -23.85 4.75
CA ASP A 195 17.09 -23.73 4.66
C ASP A 195 16.67 -23.33 3.24
N ASP A 196 17.39 -22.39 2.61
CA ASP A 196 17.26 -22.10 1.17
C ASP A 196 17.58 -23.32 0.31
N MET A 197 18.63 -24.06 0.67
CA MET A 197 19.02 -25.27 -0.04
C MET A 197 17.92 -26.32 0.02
N ASN A 198 17.30 -26.48 1.17
CA ASN A 198 16.17 -27.37 1.35
C ASN A 198 14.95 -26.91 0.54
N ALA A 199 14.72 -25.60 0.40
CA ALA A 199 13.66 -25.05 -0.43
C ALA A 199 13.84 -25.36 -1.93
N VAL A 200 15.06 -25.25 -2.48
CA VAL A 200 15.36 -25.69 -3.87
C VAL A 200 15.20 -27.19 -4.01
N LEU A 201 15.77 -27.97 -3.08
CA LEU A 201 15.75 -29.42 -3.15
C LEU A 201 14.33 -29.99 -3.04
N ALA A 202 13.45 -29.35 -2.26
CA ALA A 202 12.03 -29.72 -2.13
C ALA A 202 11.26 -29.52 -3.44
N ALA A 203 11.65 -28.54 -4.27
CA ALA A 203 11.05 -28.26 -5.57
C ALA A 203 11.80 -28.90 -6.75
N ARG A 204 12.77 -29.80 -6.49
CA ARG A 204 13.61 -30.37 -7.55
C ARG A 204 12.81 -31.19 -8.56
N ASN A 205 13.16 -31.01 -9.83
CA ASN A 205 12.52 -31.59 -11.02
C ASN A 205 11.10 -31.07 -11.29
N THR A 206 10.77 -29.86 -10.83
CA THR A 206 9.53 -29.17 -11.22
C THR A 206 9.84 -27.98 -12.12
N PRO A 207 8.93 -27.58 -13.01
CA PRO A 207 9.03 -26.30 -13.72
C PRO A 207 9.06 -25.14 -12.72
N ALA A 208 9.79 -24.09 -13.07
CA ALA A 208 9.74 -22.82 -12.35
C ALA A 208 8.33 -22.22 -12.41
N SER A 209 7.91 -21.52 -11.36
CA SER A 209 6.61 -20.82 -11.30
C SER A 209 6.53 -19.60 -12.22
N GLY A 210 7.67 -19.14 -12.74
CA GLY A 210 7.77 -18.08 -13.73
C GLY A 210 9.23 -17.63 -13.91
N PRO A 211 9.49 -16.61 -14.76
CA PRO A 211 10.84 -16.12 -15.05
C PRO A 211 11.60 -15.53 -13.86
N ASN A 212 10.90 -15.28 -12.74
CA ASN A 212 11.46 -14.72 -11.51
C ASN A 212 11.31 -15.69 -10.32
N ASP A 213 11.14 -17.00 -10.56
CA ASP A 213 11.09 -17.97 -9.46
C ASP A 213 12.43 -17.95 -8.71
N PRO A 214 12.46 -17.64 -7.40
CA PRO A 214 13.72 -17.52 -6.66
C PRO A 214 14.50 -18.84 -6.57
N ARG A 215 13.85 -19.98 -6.85
CA ARG A 215 14.47 -21.32 -6.85
C ARG A 215 15.11 -21.70 -8.19
N ASP A 216 14.81 -20.97 -9.26
CA ASP A 216 15.43 -21.11 -10.60
C ASP A 216 16.55 -20.08 -10.73
N LEU A 217 17.73 -20.44 -10.23
CA LEU A 217 18.85 -19.53 -10.08
C LEU A 217 19.62 -19.32 -11.38
N ASP A 218 19.58 -20.31 -12.27
CA ASP A 218 20.21 -20.27 -13.59
C ASP A 218 19.30 -19.78 -14.71
N GLY A 219 17.99 -19.72 -14.46
CA GLY A 219 16.98 -19.10 -15.33
C GLY A 219 16.59 -19.97 -16.51
N ASP A 220 16.78 -21.29 -16.43
CA ASP A 220 16.47 -22.23 -17.51
C ASP A 220 14.99 -22.68 -17.54
N GLY A 221 14.20 -22.25 -16.56
CA GLY A 221 12.78 -22.56 -16.42
C GLY A 221 12.49 -23.86 -15.66
N MET A 222 13.52 -24.55 -15.14
CA MET A 222 13.41 -25.81 -14.41
C MET A 222 14.19 -25.76 -13.10
N ILE A 223 13.58 -26.18 -12.01
CA ILE A 223 14.27 -26.27 -10.71
C ILE A 223 15.04 -27.59 -10.66
N THR A 224 16.36 -27.54 -10.73
CA THR A 224 17.24 -28.72 -10.85
C THR A 224 18.39 -28.73 -9.83
N ALA A 225 19.27 -29.73 -9.94
CA ALA A 225 20.50 -29.78 -9.15
C ALA A 225 21.53 -28.70 -9.57
N LEU A 226 21.36 -28.05 -10.73
CA LEU A 226 22.20 -26.93 -11.15
C LEU A 226 21.90 -25.69 -10.32
N ASP A 227 20.62 -25.43 -10.03
CA ASP A 227 20.19 -24.36 -9.13
C ASP A 227 20.76 -24.55 -7.72
N ALA A 228 20.63 -25.75 -7.17
CA ALA A 228 21.22 -26.09 -5.87
C ALA A 228 22.75 -25.89 -5.86
N ARG A 229 23.42 -26.15 -6.99
CA ARG A 229 24.86 -25.90 -7.11
C ARG A 229 25.19 -24.41 -7.18
N GLN A 230 24.37 -23.61 -7.87
CA GLN A 230 24.53 -22.15 -7.87
C GLN A 230 24.28 -21.58 -6.48
N LEU A 231 23.22 -22.01 -5.82
CA LEU A 231 22.86 -21.59 -4.47
C LEU A 231 24.01 -21.81 -3.49
N ARG A 232 24.67 -22.98 -3.57
CA ARG A 232 25.82 -23.30 -2.71
C ARG A 232 26.99 -22.33 -2.83
N LEU A 233 27.14 -21.67 -3.98
CA LEU A 233 28.18 -20.65 -4.20
C LEU A 233 27.81 -19.30 -3.58
N LEU A 234 26.54 -19.12 -3.21
CA LEU A 234 25.98 -17.88 -2.66
C LEU A 234 25.83 -17.94 -1.14
N CYS A 235 26.18 -19.07 -0.51
CA CYS A 235 26.02 -19.25 0.92
C CYS A 235 26.75 -18.20 1.76
N SER A 236 26.02 -17.63 2.71
CA SER A 236 26.47 -16.56 3.58
C SER A 236 27.50 -17.03 4.62
N ARG A 237 27.55 -18.34 4.92
CA ARG A 237 28.48 -18.96 5.90
C ARG A 237 29.27 -20.14 5.33
N PRO A 238 30.45 -20.45 5.89
CA PRO A 238 31.19 -21.67 5.54
C PRO A 238 30.30 -22.91 5.67
N ASN A 239 30.31 -23.74 4.63
CA ASN A 239 29.49 -24.96 4.52
C ASN A 239 27.97 -24.74 4.46
N CYS A 240 27.48 -23.53 4.18
CA CYS A 240 26.04 -23.22 4.16
C CYS A 240 25.36 -23.59 5.49
N ALA A 241 26.02 -23.29 6.62
CA ALA A 241 25.46 -23.59 7.94
C ALA A 241 24.34 -22.61 8.30
N THR A 242 23.26 -23.14 8.90
CA THR A 242 22.15 -22.36 9.44
C THR A 242 22.60 -21.45 10.58
N GLN A 243 21.82 -20.39 10.87
CA GLN A 243 22.09 -19.49 12.00
C GLN A 243 21.87 -20.16 13.36
#